data_AF-A0A7C4X3P9-F1
#
_entry.id   AF-A0A7C4X3P9-F1
#
_cell.length_a   1.000
_cell.length_b   1.000
_cell.length_c   1.000
_cell.angle_alpha   90.00
_cell.angle_beta   90.00
_cell.angle_gamma   90.00
#
_symmetry.space_group_name_H-M   'P 1'
#
loop_
_entity.id
_entity.type
_entity.pdbx_description
1 polymer ?
#
loop_
_entity_poly.entity_id
_entity_poly.type
_entity_poly.pdbx_seq_one_letter_code
_entity_poly.pdbx_strand_id
1 'polypeptide(L)'
;MKRKGQTLLELLAAGVILSLVVGGMVSVFLSAKRFILHSRSRVAAAEIGRNLVDYLQMHVRADTWNITTQNDLAATTLAYRYCDDDMSHTQQTDCITQSERTLNTIIYSANYSISDAPTNPNLRKVVARISWNETTF
;
A
#
# COMPACT_ATOMS: atom_id res chain seq x y z
N MET A 1 -62.02 -26.72 15.82
CA MET A 1 -61.13 -26.42 16.97
C MET A 1 -59.93 -25.60 16.48
N LYS A 2 -59.78 -24.36 16.96
CA LYS A 2 -58.68 -23.46 16.55
C LYS A 2 -57.40 -23.86 17.29
N ARG A 3 -56.41 -24.39 16.55
CA ARG A 3 -55.10 -24.84 17.08
C ARG A 3 -54.19 -23.64 17.37
N LYS A 4 -54.40 -22.97 18.51
CA LYS A 4 -53.61 -21.79 18.93
C LYS A 4 -52.13 -22.10 19.26
N GLY A 5 -51.79 -23.37 19.49
CA GLY A 5 -50.41 -23.78 19.80
C GLY A 5 -49.48 -23.85 18.57
N GLN A 6 -50.02 -24.04 17.36
CA GLN A 6 -49.19 -24.19 16.15
C GLN A 6 -48.58 -22.84 15.69
N THR A 7 -49.28 -21.72 15.93
CA THR A 7 -48.81 -20.38 15.54
C THR A 7 -47.65 -19.86 16.38
N LEU A 8 -47.52 -20.31 17.65
CA LEU A 8 -46.41 -19.87 18.52
C LEU A 8 -45.10 -20.58 18.17
N LEU A 9 -45.16 -21.89 17.89
CA LEU A 9 -44.00 -22.66 17.46
C LEU A 9 -43.46 -22.16 16.11
N GLU A 10 -44.35 -21.85 15.17
CA GLU A 10 -44.00 -21.32 13.85
C GLU A 10 -43.28 -19.97 13.96
N LEU A 11 -43.77 -19.07 14.83
CA LEU A 11 -43.12 -17.79 15.10
C LEU A 11 -41.72 -17.97 15.71
N LEU A 12 -41.56 -18.95 16.61
CA LEU A 12 -40.27 -19.26 17.23
C LEU A 12 -39.28 -19.82 16.18
N ALA A 13 -39.72 -20.76 15.35
CA ALA A 13 -38.91 -21.30 14.27
C ALA A 13 -38.49 -20.22 13.25
N ALA A 14 -39.43 -19.36 12.84
CA ALA A 14 -39.15 -18.23 11.97
C ALA A 14 -38.14 -17.25 12.59
N GLY A 15 -38.27 -16.96 13.89
CA GLY A 15 -37.33 -16.10 14.62
C GLY A 15 -35.91 -16.69 14.66
N VAL A 16 -35.76 -18.00 14.88
CA VAL A 16 -34.46 -18.67 14.87
C VAL A 16 -33.83 -18.58 13.47
N ILE A 17 -34.58 -18.91 12.42
CA ILE A 17 -34.10 -18.84 11.03
C ILE A 17 -33.69 -17.40 10.69
N LEU A 18 -34.52 -16.41 11.04
CA LEU A 18 -34.24 -15.01 10.78
C LEU A 18 -32.94 -14.55 11.47
N SER A 19 -32.75 -14.92 12.74
CA SER A 19 -31.55 -14.55 13.49
C SER A 19 -30.28 -15.13 12.84
N LEU A 20 -30.35 -16.36 12.33
CA LEU A 20 -29.25 -17.04 11.67
C LEU A 20 -28.91 -16.41 10.32
N VAL A 21 -29.92 -16.00 9.56
CA VAL A 21 -29.74 -15.26 8.28
C VAL A 21 -29.12 -13.89 8.53
N VAL A 22 -29.65 -13.11 9.49
CA VAL A 22 -29.13 -11.78 9.81
C VAL A 22 -27.68 -11.88 10.33
N GLY A 23 -27.38 -12.86 11.19
CA GLY A 23 -26.03 -13.13 11.65
C GLY A 23 -25.08 -13.47 10.50
N GLY A 24 -25.53 -14.30 9.56
CA GLY A 24 -24.78 -14.62 8.34
C GLY A 24 -24.51 -13.38 7.48
N MET A 25 -25.50 -12.52 7.28
CA MET A 25 -25.35 -11.29 6.51
C MET A 25 -24.32 -10.35 7.14
N VAL A 26 -24.38 -10.13 8.46
CA VAL A 26 -23.42 -9.26 9.17
C VAL A 26 -21.98 -9.77 9.00
N SER A 27 -21.76 -11.08 9.09
CA SER A 27 -20.44 -11.68 8.86
C SER A 27 -19.91 -11.43 7.44
N VAL A 28 -20.77 -11.55 6.42
CA VAL A 28 -20.42 -11.24 5.02
C VAL A 28 -20.09 -9.76 4.86
N PHE A 29 -20.87 -8.86 5.46
CA PHE A 29 -20.60 -7.42 5.40
C PHE A 29 -19.26 -7.03 6.04
N LEU A 30 -18.92 -7.61 7.19
CA LEU A 30 -17.63 -7.36 7.85
C LEU A 30 -16.45 -7.85 6.98
N SER A 31 -16.59 -9.04 6.40
CA SER A 31 -15.60 -9.61 5.49
C SER A 31 -15.42 -8.76 4.23
N ALA A 32 -16.52 -8.33 3.62
CA ALA A 32 -16.51 -7.46 2.45
C ALA A 32 -15.87 -6.10 2.75
N LYS A 33 -16.19 -5.49 3.90
CA LYS A 33 -15.57 -4.22 4.33
C LYS A 33 -14.05 -4.35 4.43
N ARG A 34 -13.55 -5.41 5.05
CA ARG A 34 -12.10 -5.67 5.18
C ARG A 34 -11.45 -5.87 3.82
N PHE A 35 -12.11 -6.62 2.94
CA PHE A 35 -11.62 -6.83 1.57
C PHE A 35 -11.53 -5.51 0.78
N ILE A 36 -12.55 -4.65 0.86
CA ILE A 36 -12.54 -3.34 0.20
C ILE A 36 -11.42 -2.45 0.74
N LEU A 37 -11.23 -2.42 2.07
CA LEU A 37 -10.16 -1.64 2.70
C LEU A 37 -8.77 -2.08 2.18
N HIS A 38 -8.52 -3.40 2.18
CA HIS A 38 -7.27 -3.97 1.69
C HIS A 38 -7.07 -3.74 0.18
N SER A 39 -8.15 -3.76 -0.60
CA SER A 39 -8.08 -3.44 -2.03
C SER A 39 -7.66 -1.98 -2.25
N ARG A 40 -8.25 -1.04 -1.48
CA ARG A 40 -7.89 0.38 -1.54
C ARG A 40 -6.44 0.62 -1.12
N SER A 41 -5.95 -0.07 -0.09
CA SER A 41 -4.58 0.09 0.37
C SER A 41 -3.57 -0.39 -0.69
N ARG A 42 -3.87 -1.49 -1.39
CA ARG A 42 -3.07 -1.99 -2.52
C ARG A 42 -3.00 -1.01 -3.69
N VAL A 43 -4.12 -0.38 -4.05
CA VAL A 43 -4.14 0.63 -5.13
C VAL A 43 -3.30 1.84 -4.73
N ALA A 44 -3.47 2.34 -3.52
CA ALA A 44 -2.65 3.45 -3.02
C ALA A 44 -1.16 3.12 -2.99
N ALA A 45 -0.79 1.91 -2.55
CA ALA A 45 0.60 1.44 -2.59
C ALA A 45 1.16 1.39 -4.02
N ALA A 46 0.34 0.97 -4.99
CA ALA A 46 0.75 0.94 -6.40
C ALA A 46 0.99 2.34 -6.97
N GLU A 47 0.12 3.31 -6.66
CA GLU A 47 0.29 4.71 -7.08
C GLU A 47 1.54 5.33 -6.47
N ILE A 48 1.79 5.08 -5.17
CA ILE A 48 3.04 5.51 -4.50
C ILE A 48 4.24 4.87 -5.20
N GLY A 49 4.21 3.55 -5.42
CA GLY A 49 5.28 2.84 -6.10
C GLY A 49 5.54 3.34 -7.52
N ARG A 50 4.49 3.73 -8.25
CA ARG A 50 4.60 4.32 -9.58
C ARG A 50 5.29 5.67 -9.54
N ASN A 51 4.83 6.59 -8.68
CA ASN A 51 5.43 7.92 -8.53
C ASN A 51 6.94 7.81 -8.22
N LEU A 52 7.29 6.88 -7.34
CA LEU A 52 8.66 6.58 -6.97
C LEU A 52 9.52 6.07 -8.15
N VAL A 53 8.99 5.18 -8.99
CA VAL A 53 9.71 4.69 -10.18
C VAL A 53 9.80 5.78 -11.25
N ASP A 54 8.75 6.55 -11.45
CA ASP A 54 8.70 7.64 -12.44
C ASP A 54 9.73 8.72 -12.11
N TYR A 55 9.90 9.06 -10.83
CA TYR A 55 10.97 9.97 -10.38
C TYR A 55 12.37 9.45 -10.74
N LEU A 56 12.63 8.14 -10.54
CA LEU A 56 13.94 7.55 -10.81
C LEU A 56 14.30 7.56 -12.30
N GLN A 57 13.32 7.50 -13.20
CA GLN A 57 13.61 7.55 -14.65
C GLN A 57 14.24 8.88 -15.09
N MET A 58 13.91 9.98 -14.40
CA MET A 58 14.47 11.30 -14.72
C MET A 58 15.81 11.57 -14.02
N HIS A 59 16.03 10.97 -12.84
CA HIS A 59 17.17 11.29 -11.97
C HIS A 59 18.26 10.21 -11.94
N VAL A 60 18.05 9.07 -12.60
CA VAL A 60 19.04 7.99 -12.72
C VAL A 60 19.50 7.87 -14.15
N ARG A 61 20.78 8.14 -14.39
CA ARG A 61 21.41 7.91 -15.69
C ARG A 61 22.14 6.57 -15.72
N ALA A 62 22.21 5.94 -16.90
CA ALA A 62 22.86 4.65 -17.13
C ALA A 62 24.36 4.63 -16.79
N ASP A 63 25.04 5.77 -16.86
CA ASP A 63 26.46 5.93 -16.60
C ASP A 63 26.80 6.12 -15.11
N THR A 64 25.85 6.50 -14.26
CA THR A 64 26.11 6.86 -12.86
C THR A 64 25.66 5.82 -11.84
N TRP A 65 25.23 4.61 -12.24
CA TRP A 65 24.69 3.58 -11.33
C TRP A 65 25.63 3.14 -10.20
N ASN A 66 26.94 3.10 -10.48
CA ASN A 66 27.96 2.71 -9.49
C ASN A 66 28.50 3.91 -8.67
N ILE A 67 28.01 5.13 -8.94
CA ILE A 67 28.49 6.35 -8.30
C ILE A 67 27.47 6.79 -7.25
N THR A 68 27.75 6.41 -6.00
CA THR A 68 26.89 6.61 -4.83
C THR A 68 26.56 8.09 -4.55
N THR A 69 27.38 9.00 -5.04
CA THR A 69 27.30 10.45 -4.78
C THR A 69 26.65 11.25 -5.91
N GLN A 70 26.34 10.61 -7.05
CA GLN A 70 25.82 11.26 -8.26
C GLN A 70 24.50 10.66 -8.75
N ASN A 71 23.91 9.74 -7.98
CA ASN A 71 22.63 9.14 -8.31
C ASN A 71 21.70 9.10 -7.09
N ASP A 72 20.41 9.24 -7.34
CA ASP A 72 19.37 9.19 -6.28
C ASP A 72 19.05 7.75 -5.83
N LEU A 73 19.76 6.76 -6.35
CA LEU A 73 19.61 5.34 -5.99
C LEU A 73 20.37 4.98 -4.72
N ALA A 74 21.45 5.70 -4.42
CA ALA A 74 22.43 5.29 -3.43
C ALA A 74 22.40 6.18 -2.18
N ALA A 75 21.21 6.43 -1.63
CA ALA A 75 21.10 7.10 -0.34
C ALA A 75 21.54 6.18 0.81
N THR A 76 22.85 5.99 0.94
CA THR A 76 23.48 5.81 2.23
C THR A 76 23.51 7.17 2.92
N THR A 77 22.48 7.43 3.72
CA THR A 77 22.45 8.35 4.89
C THR A 77 22.82 9.83 4.71
N LEU A 78 23.38 10.28 3.59
CA LEU A 78 23.88 11.66 3.38
C LEU A 78 23.73 12.16 1.94
N ALA A 79 22.83 11.57 1.14
CA ALA A 79 22.57 12.04 -0.20
C ALA A 79 21.60 13.23 -0.15
N TYR A 80 22.13 14.43 -0.35
CA TYR A 80 21.35 15.64 -0.61
C TYR A 80 20.34 15.37 -1.74
N ARG A 81 19.06 15.61 -1.47
CA ARG A 81 17.97 15.42 -2.44
C ARG A 81 17.22 16.74 -2.68
N TYR A 82 16.49 16.81 -3.79
CA TYR A 82 15.52 17.85 -4.06
C TYR A 82 14.14 17.30 -3.70
N CYS A 83 13.44 17.96 -2.78
CA CYS A 83 12.13 17.51 -2.26
C CYS A 83 10.99 18.49 -2.56
N ASP A 84 11.23 19.48 -3.40
CA ASP A 84 10.18 20.29 -4.00
C ASP A 84 10.16 20.09 -5.53
N ASP A 85 9.06 20.53 -6.15
CA ASP A 85 8.89 20.52 -7.60
C ASP A 85 9.69 21.64 -8.31
N ASP A 86 10.57 22.35 -7.58
CA ASP A 86 11.28 23.54 -8.03
C ASP A 86 12.81 23.29 -8.04
N MET A 87 13.35 23.04 -9.23
CA MET A 87 14.79 22.79 -9.43
C MET A 87 15.70 23.98 -9.06
N SER A 88 15.16 25.09 -8.52
CA SER A 88 15.91 26.28 -8.13
C SER A 88 16.36 26.32 -6.66
N HIS A 89 15.94 25.38 -5.81
CA HIS A 89 16.26 25.40 -4.37
C HIS A 89 17.52 24.59 -4.00
N THR A 90 18.28 25.09 -3.01
CA THR A 90 19.51 24.44 -2.50
C THR A 90 19.24 23.07 -1.90
N GLN A 91 20.05 22.08 -2.31
CA GLN A 91 20.18 20.73 -1.72
C GLN A 91 19.86 20.70 -0.22
N GLN A 92 18.78 20.02 0.18
CA GLN A 92 18.31 20.02 1.56
C GLN A 92 18.75 18.74 2.29
N THR A 93 19.34 18.90 3.47
CA THR A 93 19.95 17.81 4.26
C THR A 93 18.94 16.93 5.00
N ASP A 94 17.68 17.35 5.07
CA ASP A 94 16.57 16.64 5.74
C ASP A 94 15.40 16.39 4.78
N CYS A 95 15.74 16.20 3.52
CA CYS A 95 14.80 15.73 2.53
C CYS A 95 14.17 14.43 3.01
N ILE A 96 12.83 14.44 3.14
CA ILE A 96 12.04 13.31 3.62
C ILE A 96 12.61 12.06 2.96
N THR A 97 13.12 11.15 3.77
CA THR A 97 13.68 9.89 3.29
C THR A 97 12.61 9.15 2.49
N GLN A 98 12.86 7.92 2.08
CA GLN A 98 11.78 6.98 1.74
C GLN A 98 10.84 6.70 2.94
N SER A 99 10.66 7.67 3.85
CA SER A 99 9.85 7.55 5.04
C SER A 99 8.41 7.34 4.63
N GLU A 100 7.84 6.34 5.28
CA GLU A 100 6.51 6.38 5.87
C GLU A 100 5.64 7.55 5.39
N ARG A 101 4.88 7.32 4.31
CA ARG A 101 3.78 8.20 3.92
C ARG A 101 2.52 7.74 4.62
N THR A 102 1.85 8.66 5.30
CA THR A 102 0.58 8.36 5.95
C THR A 102 -0.57 8.76 5.04
N LEU A 103 -1.40 7.80 4.64
CA LEU A 103 -2.64 8.04 3.90
C LEU A 103 -3.78 7.33 4.64
N ASN A 104 -4.78 8.09 5.09
CA ASN A 104 -5.93 7.56 5.82
C ASN A 104 -5.54 6.68 7.03
N THR A 105 -4.56 7.15 7.84
CA THR A 105 -4.05 6.43 9.04
C THR A 105 -3.24 5.16 8.72
N ILE A 106 -3.08 4.79 7.44
CA ILE A 106 -2.20 3.71 7.01
C ILE A 106 -0.84 4.30 6.69
N ILE A 107 0.20 3.72 7.27
CA ILE A 107 1.59 4.10 7.04
C ILE A 107 2.17 3.20 5.95
N TYR A 108 2.69 3.82 4.89
CA TYR A 108 3.33 3.17 3.74
C TYR A 108 4.83 3.43 3.75
N SER A 109 5.65 2.38 3.80
CA SER A 109 7.10 2.48 3.66
C SER A 109 7.54 1.93 2.30
N ALA A 110 8.53 2.60 1.70
CA ALA A 110 9.12 2.18 0.44
C ALA A 110 10.58 1.79 0.66
N ASN A 111 11.04 0.74 -0.02
CA ASN A 111 12.43 0.33 -0.04
C ASN A 111 12.82 -0.08 -1.45
N TYR A 112 14.05 0.17 -1.88
CA TYR A 112 14.55 -0.26 -3.18
C TYR A 112 15.65 -1.29 -3.05
N SER A 113 15.63 -2.25 -3.96
CA SER A 113 16.75 -3.15 -4.18
C SER A 113 17.17 -3.05 -5.64
N ILE A 114 18.48 -2.93 -5.85
CA ILE A 114 19.09 -2.88 -7.18
C ILE A 114 19.75 -4.22 -7.43
N SER A 115 19.54 -4.79 -8.61
CA SER A 115 20.23 -6.00 -9.05
C SER A 115 20.66 -5.88 -10.50
N ASP A 116 21.69 -6.62 -10.89
CA ASP A 116 22.01 -6.82 -12.30
C ASP A 116 20.82 -7.41 -13.06
N ALA A 117 20.63 -7.00 -14.32
CA ALA A 117 19.68 -7.66 -15.20
C ALA A 117 20.25 -9.05 -15.60
N PRO A 118 19.42 -10.10 -15.63
CA PRO A 118 19.91 -11.47 -15.81
C PRO A 118 20.54 -11.74 -17.19
N THR A 119 20.22 -10.94 -18.21
CA THR A 119 20.62 -11.19 -19.60
C THR A 119 21.46 -10.09 -20.23
N ASN A 120 21.61 -8.93 -19.59
CA ASN A 120 22.37 -7.81 -20.16
C ASN A 120 23.16 -7.08 -19.05
N PRO A 121 24.50 -7.11 -19.10
CA PRO A 121 25.34 -6.46 -18.09
C PRO A 121 25.24 -4.93 -18.10
N ASN A 122 24.71 -4.34 -19.18
CA ASN A 122 24.49 -2.91 -19.31
C ASN A 122 23.11 -2.46 -18.79
N LEU A 123 22.27 -3.41 -18.36
CA LEU A 123 20.96 -3.11 -17.78
C LEU A 123 20.97 -3.43 -16.29
N ARG A 124 20.34 -2.56 -15.52
CA ARG A 124 20.14 -2.71 -14.09
C ARG A 124 18.65 -2.77 -13.81
N LYS A 125 18.28 -3.64 -12.89
CA LYS A 125 16.91 -3.78 -12.42
C LYS A 125 16.78 -3.07 -11.08
N VAL A 126 15.81 -2.15 -11.00
CA VAL A 126 15.39 -1.56 -9.73
C VAL A 126 14.08 -2.20 -9.34
N VAL A 127 13.99 -2.65 -8.10
CA VAL A 127 12.75 -3.19 -7.52
C VAL A 127 12.38 -2.30 -6.35
N ALA A 128 11.28 -1.55 -6.52
CA ALA A 128 10.63 -0.84 -5.42
C ALA A 128 9.71 -1.83 -4.67
N ARG A 129 9.92 -1.99 -3.37
CA ARG A 129 9.07 -2.74 -2.46
C ARG A 129 8.31 -1.76 -1.59
N ILE A 130 6.99 -1.75 -1.74
CA ILE A 130 6.09 -0.95 -0.90
C ILE A 130 5.47 -1.87 0.14
N SER A 131 5.67 -1.51 1.41
CA SER A 131 5.11 -2.18 2.57
C SER A 131 4.14 -1.22 3.26
N TRP A 132 3.10 -1.74 3.88
CA TRP A 132 2.18 -0.92 4.67
C TRP A 132 1.66 -1.68 5.87
N ASN A 133 1.26 -0.95 6.91
CA ASN A 133 0.66 -1.51 8.11
C ASN A 133 -0.80 -1.07 8.21
N GLU A 134 -1.72 -2.03 8.08
CA GLU A 134 -3.15 -1.79 8.29
C GLU A 134 -3.44 -1.96 9.79
N THR A 135 -3.88 -0.89 10.46
CA THR A 135 -4.38 -1.02 11.83
C THR A 135 -5.61 -1.91 11.82
N THR A 136 -5.52 -3.09 12.46
CA THR A 136 -6.65 -3.98 12.64
C THR A 136 -7.68 -3.32 13.55
N PHE A 137 -8.85 -2.99 12.99
CA PHE A 137 -10.06 -2.68 13.76
C PHE A 137 -10.75 -3.97 14.21
#